data_AF-I3YJG5-F1
#
_entry.id   AF-I3YJG5-F1
#
_cell.length_a   1.000
_cell.length_b   1.000
_cell.length_c   1.000
_cell.angle_alpha   90.00
_cell.angle_beta   90.00
_cell.angle_gamma   90.00
#
_symmetry.space_group_name_H-M   'P 1'
#
loop_
_entity.id
_entity.type
_entity.pdbx_description
1 polymer ?
#
loop_
_entity_poly.entity_id
_entity_poly.type
_entity_poly.pdbx_seq_one_letter_code
_entity_poly.pdbx_strand_id
1 'polypeptide(L)'
;MRDYSLMQIVSDYTWPQTSGDAETPYKIVDTLANNLIEELYAEIEATAADILRKIGSGEIDWWEAERSKVNFLLFFGTQYFRTPGILKKANQLTSPKNVGLSENVIYPLMMIMSMQIVDDMVTKPDDYHITLLINDSDVPFITGIQPIVDARPNKQGAYNLYYPITAKYAILLKKEERRRKGIIKVTIDSNKAHEYNNMIKNSSDILIASDAKILVKYTNQGNW
;
A
#
# COMPACT_ATOMS: atom_id res chain seq x y z
N MET A 1 -4.67 21.19 -13.60
CA MET A 1 -4.73 19.85 -12.99
C MET A 1 -6.12 19.78 -12.36
N ARG A 2 -7.02 18.93 -12.87
CA ARG A 2 -8.39 18.87 -12.34
C ARG A 2 -8.37 17.97 -11.11
N ASP A 3 -8.62 18.57 -9.94
CA ASP A 3 -8.90 17.85 -8.70
C ASP A 3 -10.24 17.12 -8.88
N TYR A 4 -10.21 15.80 -9.02
CA TYR A 4 -11.44 15.00 -8.99
C TYR A 4 -11.64 14.47 -7.57
N SER A 5 -12.74 14.90 -6.94
CA SER A 5 -13.25 14.25 -5.72
C SER A 5 -13.69 12.82 -6.05
N LEU A 6 -13.59 11.87 -5.12
CA LEU A 6 -14.12 10.50 -5.28
C LEU A 6 -15.59 10.48 -5.73
N MET A 7 -16.38 11.48 -5.29
CA MET A 7 -17.77 11.66 -5.72
C MET A 7 -17.90 12.07 -7.18
N GLN A 8 -16.92 12.79 -7.73
CA GLN A 8 -16.91 13.16 -9.15
C GLN A 8 -16.54 12.00 -10.06
N ILE A 9 -15.66 11.08 -9.63
CA ILE A 9 -15.37 9.87 -10.41
C ILE A 9 -16.64 9.04 -10.58
N VAL A 10 -17.39 8.85 -9.50
CA VAL A 10 -18.68 8.13 -9.55
C VAL A 10 -19.73 8.91 -10.36
N SER A 11 -19.74 10.24 -10.29
CA SER A 11 -20.71 11.05 -11.04
C SER A 11 -20.42 11.16 -12.54
N ASP A 12 -19.14 11.16 -12.92
CA ASP A 12 -18.69 11.43 -14.28
C ASP A 12 -18.47 10.14 -15.09
N TYR A 13 -18.62 8.97 -14.45
CA TYR A 13 -18.50 7.68 -15.10
C TYR A 13 -19.61 7.49 -16.16
N THR A 14 -19.21 7.43 -17.43
CA THR A 14 -20.15 7.25 -18.55
C THR A 14 -20.38 5.78 -18.82
N TRP A 15 -21.62 5.32 -18.64
CA TRP A 15 -22.02 3.96 -18.95
C TRP A 15 -21.87 3.70 -20.47
N PRO A 16 -21.13 2.65 -20.88
CA PRO A 16 -20.99 2.34 -22.30
C PRO A 16 -22.34 2.00 -22.93
N GLN A 17 -22.59 2.57 -24.12
CA GLN A 17 -23.75 2.26 -24.94
C GLN A 17 -23.49 0.94 -25.65
N THR A 18 -24.35 -0.06 -25.41
CA THR A 18 -24.19 -1.43 -25.91
C THR A 18 -24.27 -1.48 -27.44
N SER A 19 -23.17 -1.85 -28.09
CA SER A 19 -23.18 -2.28 -29.49
C SER A 19 -23.52 -3.77 -29.57
N GLY A 20 -24.79 -4.09 -29.83
CA GLY A 20 -25.27 -5.20 -30.67
C GLY A 20 -24.92 -6.67 -30.36
N ASP A 21 -23.87 -6.98 -29.63
CA ASP A 21 -23.47 -8.35 -29.35
C ASP A 21 -23.93 -8.76 -27.95
N ALA A 22 -24.59 -9.92 -27.89
CA ALA A 22 -25.17 -10.49 -26.68
C ALA A 22 -24.09 -10.95 -25.68
N GLU A 23 -23.29 -10.04 -25.15
CA GLU A 23 -22.68 -10.26 -23.85
C GLU A 23 -23.80 -10.30 -22.82
N THR A 24 -23.92 -11.44 -22.13
CA THR A 24 -24.86 -11.61 -21.02
C THR A 24 -24.72 -10.44 -20.05
N PRO A 25 -25.82 -9.81 -19.57
CA PRO A 25 -25.79 -8.63 -18.71
C PRO A 25 -24.79 -8.70 -17.53
N TYR A 26 -24.53 -9.90 -17.02
CA TYR A 26 -23.51 -10.19 -16.01
C TYR A 26 -22.07 -9.79 -16.41
N LYS A 27 -21.64 -10.06 -17.65
CA LYS A 27 -20.29 -9.71 -18.13
C LYS A 27 -20.08 -8.20 -18.21
N ILE A 28 -21.14 -7.47 -18.58
CA ILE A 28 -21.12 -6.01 -18.65
C ILE A 28 -20.93 -5.46 -17.24
N VAL A 29 -21.74 -5.91 -16.28
CA VAL A 29 -21.63 -5.48 -14.87
C VAL A 29 -20.26 -5.81 -14.29
N ASP A 30 -19.72 -7.01 -14.54
CA ASP A 30 -18.40 -7.41 -14.07
C ASP A 30 -17.28 -6.53 -14.65
N THR A 31 -17.32 -6.25 -15.95
CA THR A 31 -16.34 -5.37 -16.62
C THR A 31 -16.38 -3.96 -16.04
N LEU A 32 -17.57 -3.42 -15.81
CA LEU A 32 -17.75 -2.08 -15.26
C LEU A 32 -17.29 -1.99 -13.81
N ALA A 33 -17.58 -3.01 -12.99
CA ALA A 33 -17.12 -3.09 -11.62
C ALA A 33 -15.58 -3.13 -11.53
N ASN A 34 -14.94 -3.93 -12.39
CA ASN A 34 -13.49 -4.01 -12.45
C ASN A 34 -12.86 -2.69 -12.90
N ASN A 35 -13.36 -2.09 -13.98
CA ASN A 35 -12.86 -0.80 -14.48
C ASN A 35 -12.99 0.29 -13.42
N LEU A 36 -14.13 0.37 -12.74
CA LEU A 36 -14.35 1.37 -11.69
C LEU A 36 -13.34 1.22 -10.54
N ILE A 37 -13.07 -0.01 -10.10
CA ILE A 37 -12.09 -0.28 -9.04
C ILE A 37 -10.68 0.09 -9.49
N GLU A 38 -10.30 -0.27 -10.73
CA GLU A 38 -8.98 0.07 -11.29
C GLU A 38 -8.80 1.59 -11.44
N GLU A 39 -9.78 2.30 -11.97
CA GLU A 39 -9.79 3.76 -12.10
C GLU A 39 -9.68 4.44 -10.73
N LEU A 40 -10.44 3.95 -9.74
CA LEU A 40 -10.38 4.45 -8.37
C LEU A 40 -8.97 4.30 -7.78
N TYR A 41 -8.33 3.15 -7.96
CA TYR A 41 -6.95 2.97 -7.50
C TYR A 41 -5.96 3.84 -8.27
N ALA A 42 -6.12 3.99 -9.58
CA ALA A 42 -5.27 4.83 -10.41
C ALA A 42 -5.35 6.30 -9.96
N GLU A 43 -6.55 6.80 -9.60
CA GLU A 43 -6.68 8.15 -9.05
C GLU A 43 -5.97 8.27 -7.70
N ILE A 44 -6.18 7.31 -6.78
CA ILE A 44 -5.52 7.32 -5.48
C ILE A 44 -3.99 7.37 -5.65
N GLU A 45 -3.44 6.58 -6.56
CA GLU A 45 -2.01 6.59 -6.90
C GLU A 45 -1.57 7.93 -7.50
N ALA A 46 -2.36 8.52 -8.39
CA ALA A 46 -2.09 9.82 -8.98
C ALA A 46 -2.04 10.94 -7.91
N THR A 47 -2.96 10.93 -6.95
CA THR A 47 -2.98 11.93 -5.86
C THR A 47 -1.78 11.84 -4.93
N ALA A 48 -1.13 10.67 -4.83
CA ALA A 48 0.04 10.45 -3.99
C ALA A 48 1.37 10.65 -4.73
N ALA A 49 1.38 10.75 -6.06
CA ALA A 49 2.60 10.77 -6.86
C ALA A 49 3.59 11.90 -6.49
N ASP A 50 3.11 13.13 -6.28
CA ASP A 50 3.96 14.25 -5.82
C ASP A 50 4.53 13.98 -4.43
N ILE A 51 3.73 13.39 -3.54
CA ILE A 51 4.14 13.09 -2.17
C ILE A 51 5.23 12.02 -2.17
N LEU A 52 5.07 10.94 -2.96
CA LEU A 52 6.09 9.91 -3.10
C LEU A 52 7.40 10.46 -3.66
N ARG A 53 7.33 11.39 -4.62
CA ARG A 53 8.53 12.09 -5.13
C ARG A 53 9.22 12.90 -4.03
N LYS A 54 8.48 13.67 -3.23
CA LYS A 54 9.02 14.42 -2.09
C LYS A 54 9.68 13.51 -1.06
N ILE A 55 9.02 12.40 -0.71
CA ILE A 55 9.61 11.40 0.20
C ILE A 55 10.88 10.80 -0.41
N GLY A 56 10.88 10.51 -1.72
CA GLY A 56 12.03 10.02 -2.47
C GLY A 56 13.22 11.00 -2.53
N SER A 57 12.98 12.28 -2.26
CA SER A 57 14.01 13.32 -2.09
C SER A 57 14.40 13.56 -0.62
N GLY A 58 13.72 12.89 0.33
CA GLY A 58 13.93 13.04 1.78
C GLY A 58 13.19 14.23 2.41
N GLU A 59 12.21 14.81 1.70
CA GLU A 59 11.35 15.89 2.19
C GLU A 59 10.26 15.35 3.12
N ILE A 60 9.86 16.15 4.12
CA ILE A 60 8.87 15.76 5.15
C ILE A 60 7.78 16.82 5.40
N ASP A 61 7.95 18.00 4.82
CA ASP A 61 7.04 19.14 4.92
C ASP A 61 5.65 18.88 4.31
N TRP A 62 5.57 17.91 3.38
CA TRP A 62 4.31 17.39 2.86
C TRP A 62 3.34 16.89 3.94
N TRP A 63 3.82 16.53 5.15
CA TRP A 63 2.98 16.07 6.26
C TRP A 63 2.15 17.18 6.92
N GLU A 64 2.56 18.44 6.76
CA GLU A 64 1.90 19.59 7.39
C GLU A 64 0.59 19.97 6.69
N ALA A 65 0.49 19.70 5.39
CA ALA A 65 -0.74 19.92 4.63
C ALA A 65 -1.73 18.77 4.85
N GLU A 66 -2.89 19.06 5.45
CA GLU A 66 -3.93 18.07 5.77
C GLU A 66 -4.33 17.21 4.56
N ARG A 67 -4.54 17.84 3.40
CA ARG A 67 -4.87 17.12 2.15
C ARG A 67 -3.75 16.17 1.73
N SER A 68 -2.49 16.59 1.81
CA SER A 68 -1.36 15.72 1.44
C SER A 68 -1.26 14.53 2.39
N LYS A 69 -1.44 14.76 3.70
CA LYS A 69 -1.50 13.70 4.70
C LYS A 69 -2.59 12.67 4.38
N VAL A 70 -3.83 13.11 4.13
CA VAL A 70 -4.95 12.21 3.82
C VAL A 70 -4.70 11.43 2.52
N ASN A 71 -4.23 12.10 1.45
CA ASN A 71 -3.92 11.44 0.18
C ASN A 71 -2.83 10.37 0.34
N PHE A 72 -1.77 10.68 1.10
CA PHE A 72 -0.72 9.70 1.40
C PHE A 72 -1.25 8.52 2.21
N LEU A 73 -2.01 8.77 3.27
CA LEU A 73 -2.57 7.70 4.10
C LEU A 73 -3.52 6.80 3.31
N LEU A 74 -4.34 7.38 2.42
CA LEU A 74 -5.24 6.62 1.54
C LEU A 74 -4.46 5.73 0.56
N PHE A 75 -3.46 6.28 -0.11
CA PHE A 75 -2.52 5.50 -0.92
C PHE A 75 -1.84 4.39 -0.10
N PHE A 76 -1.32 4.72 1.08
CA PHE A 76 -0.59 3.78 1.92
C PHE A 76 -1.49 2.63 2.42
N GLY A 77 -2.72 2.94 2.85
CA GLY A 77 -3.71 1.95 3.25
C GLY A 77 -4.15 1.06 2.09
N THR A 78 -4.36 1.62 0.89
CA THR A 78 -4.74 0.82 -0.28
C THR A 78 -3.63 -0.09 -0.75
N GLN A 79 -2.38 0.38 -0.81
CA GLN A 79 -1.23 -0.46 -1.18
C GLN A 79 -0.99 -1.59 -0.17
N TYR A 80 -1.19 -1.36 1.13
CA TYR A 80 -1.07 -2.41 2.14
C TYR A 80 -2.14 -3.50 2.01
N PHE A 81 -3.42 -3.11 1.89
CA PHE A 81 -4.49 -4.09 1.88
C PHE A 81 -4.49 -4.94 0.61
N ARG A 82 -4.10 -4.41 -0.56
CA ARG A 82 -4.06 -5.09 -1.88
C ARG A 82 -3.09 -6.28 -1.99
N THR A 83 -2.57 -6.82 -0.88
CA THR A 83 -1.50 -7.81 -0.92
C THR A 83 -1.97 -9.26 -1.18
N PRO A 84 -1.36 -10.15 -2.04
CA PRO A 84 -1.66 -11.57 -2.04
C PRO A 84 -1.59 -12.20 -0.66
N GLY A 85 -0.75 -11.69 0.24
CA GLY A 85 -0.77 -12.11 1.64
C GLY A 85 -2.13 -11.89 2.30
N ILE A 86 -2.70 -10.69 2.16
CA ILE A 86 -4.03 -10.35 2.70
C ILE A 86 -5.14 -11.03 1.89
N LEU A 87 -5.05 -11.07 0.57
CA LEU A 87 -6.01 -11.77 -0.30
C LEU A 87 -6.05 -13.27 0.04
N LYS A 88 -4.90 -13.92 0.24
CA LYS A 88 -4.81 -15.32 0.66
C LYS A 88 -5.39 -15.52 2.05
N LYS A 89 -5.11 -14.64 3.01
CA LYS A 89 -5.73 -14.68 4.35
C LYS A 89 -7.25 -14.49 4.28
N ALA A 90 -7.72 -13.53 3.48
CA ALA A 90 -9.15 -13.29 3.26
C ALA A 90 -9.82 -14.54 2.66
N ASN A 91 -9.21 -15.15 1.64
CA ASN A 91 -9.66 -16.40 1.04
C ASN A 91 -9.64 -17.61 2.00
N GLN A 92 -8.69 -17.65 2.94
CA GLN A 92 -8.62 -18.69 3.96
C GLN A 92 -9.72 -18.54 5.02
N LEU A 93 -10.06 -17.30 5.39
CA LEU A 93 -11.15 -17.00 6.31
C LEU A 93 -12.53 -17.35 5.73
N THR A 94 -12.64 -17.44 4.40
CA THR A 94 -13.89 -17.72 3.66
C THR A 94 -14.03 -19.18 3.19
N SER A 95 -13.27 -20.11 3.80
CA SER A 95 -13.24 -21.57 3.56
C SER A 95 -14.52 -22.22 2.97
N PRO A 96 -14.41 -23.20 2.03
CA PRO A 96 -15.48 -23.72 1.16
C PRO A 96 -16.71 -24.37 1.82
N LYS A 97 -16.76 -24.48 3.15
CA LYS A 97 -17.99 -24.85 3.88
C LYS A 97 -18.94 -23.65 4.08
N ASN A 98 -18.39 -22.44 3.98
CA ASN A 98 -19.12 -21.19 3.90
C ASN A 98 -18.97 -20.68 2.47
N VAL A 99 -19.98 -19.99 1.95
CA VAL A 99 -19.99 -19.42 0.60
C VAL A 99 -18.73 -18.56 0.44
N GLY A 100 -17.74 -19.05 -0.30
CA GLY A 100 -16.50 -18.32 -0.52
C GLY A 100 -16.83 -16.96 -1.14
N LEU A 101 -16.36 -15.88 -0.52
CA LEU A 101 -16.52 -14.56 -1.11
C LEU A 101 -15.73 -14.54 -2.43
N SER A 102 -16.40 -14.23 -3.53
CA SER A 102 -15.74 -14.06 -4.82
C SER A 102 -14.79 -12.87 -4.78
N GLU A 103 -13.86 -12.81 -5.73
CA GLU A 103 -12.97 -11.66 -5.92
C GLU A 103 -13.77 -10.34 -6.03
N ASN A 104 -14.96 -10.39 -6.67
CA ASN A 104 -15.92 -9.29 -6.77
C ASN A 104 -16.39 -8.73 -5.42
N VAL A 105 -16.28 -9.50 -4.33
CA VAL A 105 -16.57 -9.03 -2.96
C VAL A 105 -15.29 -8.64 -2.22
N ILE A 106 -14.20 -9.38 -2.46
CA ILE A 106 -12.95 -9.18 -1.75
C ILE A 106 -12.33 -7.82 -2.10
N TYR A 107 -12.29 -7.43 -3.39
CA TYR A 107 -11.69 -6.15 -3.77
C TYR A 107 -12.41 -4.92 -3.16
N PRO A 108 -13.75 -4.81 -3.21
CA PRO A 108 -14.48 -3.78 -2.47
C PRO A 108 -14.25 -3.84 -0.97
N LEU A 109 -14.20 -5.04 -0.38
CA LEU A 109 -13.93 -5.20 1.05
C LEU A 109 -12.54 -4.68 1.42
N MET A 110 -11.52 -4.93 0.59
CA MET A 110 -10.16 -4.43 0.81
C MET A 110 -10.14 -2.90 0.77
N MET A 111 -10.89 -2.26 -0.13
CA MET A 111 -11.06 -0.81 -0.15
C MET A 111 -11.70 -0.29 1.15
N ILE A 112 -12.77 -0.93 1.62
CA ILE A 112 -13.43 -0.57 2.89
C ILE A 112 -12.46 -0.69 4.06
N MET A 113 -11.69 -1.78 4.13
CA MET A 113 -10.67 -1.98 5.16
C MET A 113 -9.55 -0.93 5.09
N SER A 114 -9.12 -0.54 3.89
CA SER A 114 -8.20 0.58 3.69
C SER A 114 -8.77 1.90 4.19
N MET A 115 -10.04 2.19 3.90
CA MET A 115 -10.68 3.42 4.39
C MET A 115 -10.81 3.42 5.91
N GLN A 116 -11.11 2.28 6.53
CA GLN A 116 -11.19 2.16 7.99
C GLN A 116 -9.85 2.42 8.69
N ILE A 117 -8.74 1.89 8.18
CA ILE A 117 -7.44 2.17 8.79
C ILE A 117 -7.04 3.64 8.61
N VAL A 118 -7.37 4.24 7.47
CA VAL A 118 -7.10 5.65 7.18
C VAL A 118 -7.89 6.56 8.10
N ASP A 119 -9.19 6.27 8.30
CA ASP A 119 -10.03 6.98 9.25
C ASP A 119 -9.47 6.91 10.67
N ASP A 120 -9.03 5.73 11.13
CA ASP A 120 -8.38 5.58 12.45
C ASP A 120 -7.10 6.43 12.55
N MET A 121 -6.28 6.48 11.49
CA MET A 121 -5.05 7.28 11.46
C MET A 121 -5.30 8.79 11.43
N VAL A 122 -6.36 9.24 10.75
CA VAL A 122 -6.73 10.66 10.63
C VAL A 122 -7.42 11.16 11.89
N THR A 123 -8.30 10.36 12.49
CA THR A 123 -9.08 10.74 13.69
C THR A 123 -8.29 10.59 14.99
N LYS A 124 -7.27 9.72 15.01
CA LYS A 124 -6.39 9.48 16.17
C LYS A 124 -4.92 9.68 15.81
N PRO A 125 -4.52 10.86 15.32
CA PRO A 125 -3.16 11.08 14.82
C PRO A 125 -2.09 10.93 15.90
N ASP A 126 -2.44 11.07 17.18
CA ASP A 126 -1.53 10.89 18.31
C ASP A 126 -1.22 9.40 18.61
N ASP A 127 -2.01 8.47 18.11
CA ASP A 127 -1.79 7.01 18.25
C ASP A 127 -0.80 6.47 17.20
N TYR A 128 -0.49 7.27 16.18
CA TYR A 128 0.29 6.88 15.03
C TYR A 128 1.55 7.72 14.88
N HIS A 129 2.65 7.05 14.60
CA HIS A 129 3.94 7.66 14.37
C HIS A 129 4.47 7.31 12.99
N ILE A 130 4.91 8.32 12.24
CA ILE A 130 5.56 8.15 10.95
C ILE A 130 7.04 8.50 11.07
N THR A 131 7.87 7.58 10.61
CA THR A 131 9.31 7.76 10.52
C THR A 131 9.74 7.70 9.06
N LEU A 132 10.49 8.70 8.61
CA LEU A 132 11.30 8.63 7.41
C LEU A 132 12.63 7.94 7.74
N LEU A 133 12.78 6.72 7.27
CA LEU A 133 14.03 5.97 7.37
C LEU A 133 14.97 6.43 6.25
N ILE A 134 16.20 6.76 6.63
CA ILE A 134 17.28 7.16 5.73
C ILE A 134 18.33 6.08 5.78
N ASN A 135 18.49 5.36 4.69
CA ASN A 135 19.51 4.35 4.54
C ASN A 135 20.81 4.98 4.05
N ASP A 136 21.77 5.13 4.96
CA ASP A 136 23.10 5.66 4.67
C ASP A 136 24.16 4.54 4.63
N SER A 137 23.71 3.31 4.39
CA SER A 137 24.57 2.14 4.24
C SER A 137 24.85 1.80 2.78
N ASP A 138 25.75 0.87 2.56
CA ASP A 138 26.08 0.26 1.27
C ASP A 138 25.04 -0.78 0.79
N VAL A 139 24.03 -1.07 1.62
CA VAL A 139 22.96 -2.03 1.32
C VAL A 139 21.71 -1.27 0.92
N PRO A 140 21.42 -1.07 -0.37
CA PRO A 140 20.20 -0.38 -0.80
C PRO A 140 18.94 -1.14 -0.40
N PHE A 141 17.87 -0.40 -0.13
CA PHE A 141 16.55 -1.00 0.05
C PHE A 141 16.07 -1.66 -1.25
N ILE A 142 15.41 -2.81 -1.10
CA ILE A 142 14.66 -3.46 -2.18
C ILE A 142 13.16 -3.28 -1.93
N THR A 143 12.38 -3.46 -2.98
CA THR A 143 10.91 -3.51 -2.91
C THR A 143 10.41 -4.75 -3.64
N GLY A 144 9.09 -4.93 -3.70
CA GLY A 144 8.47 -5.97 -4.52
C GLY A 144 7.32 -5.40 -5.35
N ILE A 145 6.59 -6.25 -6.05
CA ILE A 145 5.29 -5.86 -6.66
C ILE A 145 4.35 -5.27 -5.61
N GLN A 146 4.61 -5.59 -4.34
CA GLN A 146 3.81 -5.18 -3.20
C GLN A 146 4.69 -4.62 -2.11
N PRO A 147 4.77 -3.30 -2.03
CA PRO A 147 5.90 -2.71 -1.36
C PRO A 147 5.65 -2.53 0.14
N ILE A 148 4.40 -2.57 0.60
CA ILE A 148 4.07 -2.32 2.02
C ILE A 148 3.92 -3.63 2.78
N VAL A 149 4.70 -3.79 3.84
CA VAL A 149 4.77 -5.03 4.63
C VAL A 149 4.59 -4.72 6.11
N ASP A 150 3.96 -5.65 6.83
CA ASP A 150 3.92 -5.59 8.28
C ASP A 150 5.24 -6.08 8.88
N ALA A 151 6.00 -5.16 9.48
CA ALA A 151 7.26 -5.44 10.16
C ALA A 151 7.08 -6.07 11.56
N ARG A 152 5.85 -6.30 12.04
CA ARG A 152 5.54 -7.03 13.29
C ARG A 152 4.26 -7.90 13.16
N PRO A 153 4.25 -8.93 12.29
CA PRO A 153 3.03 -9.70 12.00
C PRO A 153 2.47 -10.50 13.18
N ASN A 154 3.27 -10.72 14.24
CA ASN A 154 2.90 -11.56 15.40
C ASN A 154 2.22 -10.79 16.54
N LYS A 155 1.96 -9.49 16.41
CA LYS A 155 1.30 -8.68 17.46
C LYS A 155 -0.02 -8.10 16.96
N GLN A 156 -1.14 -8.69 17.38
CA GLN A 156 -2.48 -8.20 17.04
C GLN A 156 -2.65 -6.72 17.44
N GLY A 157 -3.27 -5.94 16.55
CA GLY A 157 -3.66 -4.55 16.81
C GLY A 157 -2.54 -3.50 16.70
N ALA A 158 -1.29 -3.90 16.47
CA ALA A 158 -0.16 -2.97 16.33
C ALA A 158 0.30 -2.92 14.86
N TYR A 159 -0.20 -1.95 14.09
CA TYR A 159 0.31 -1.71 12.75
C TYR A 159 1.77 -1.26 12.81
N ASN A 160 2.66 -1.98 12.14
CA ASN A 160 4.06 -1.60 11.96
C ASN A 160 4.43 -1.71 10.48
N LEU A 161 3.86 -0.82 9.68
CA LEU A 161 3.88 -0.92 8.23
C LEU A 161 5.15 -0.26 7.68
N TYR A 162 5.95 -1.03 6.96
CA TYR A 162 7.18 -0.59 6.30
C TYR A 162 6.95 -0.48 4.81
N TYR A 163 7.38 0.63 4.21
CA TYR A 163 7.27 0.90 2.78
C TYR A 163 8.58 1.48 2.23
N PRO A 164 9.40 0.70 1.49
CA PRO A 164 10.54 1.22 0.76
C PRO A 164 10.07 1.98 -0.48
N ILE A 165 10.45 3.26 -0.55
CA ILE A 165 10.07 4.17 -1.64
C ILE A 165 11.21 4.30 -2.65
N THR A 166 12.44 4.40 -2.14
CA THR A 166 13.66 4.33 -2.96
C THR A 166 14.69 3.44 -2.29
N ALA A 167 15.82 3.19 -2.96
CA ALA A 167 16.97 2.51 -2.37
C ALA A 167 17.49 3.19 -1.08
N LYS A 168 17.21 4.49 -0.91
CA LYS A 168 17.66 5.31 0.21
C LYS A 168 16.57 5.63 1.23
N TYR A 169 15.33 5.84 0.81
CA TYR A 169 14.27 6.34 1.68
C TYR A 169 13.11 5.36 1.80
N ALA A 170 12.63 5.19 3.03
CA ALA A 170 11.47 4.38 3.34
C ALA A 170 10.60 5.02 4.41
N ILE A 171 9.31 4.70 4.41
CA ILE A 171 8.38 5.08 5.48
C ILE A 171 8.19 3.91 6.42
N LEU A 172 8.19 4.20 7.71
CA LEU A 172 7.75 3.29 8.76
C LEU A 172 6.61 3.94 9.53
N LEU A 173 5.43 3.34 9.43
CA LEU A 173 4.23 3.77 10.14
C LEU A 173 3.97 2.81 11.30
N LYS A 174 3.89 3.36 12.52
CA LYS A 174 3.71 2.60 13.75
C LYS A 174 2.49 3.07 14.51
N LYS A 175 1.66 2.15 14.99
CA LYS A 175 0.71 2.42 16.07
C LYS A 175 1.42 2.22 17.41
N GLU A 176 1.68 3.30 18.14
CA GLU A 176 2.32 3.27 19.47
C GLU A 176 1.70 4.35 20.37
N GLU A 177 1.46 4.03 21.65
CA GLU A 177 0.84 4.93 22.64
C GLU A 177 1.69 6.19 22.97
N ARG A 178 2.86 6.34 22.35
CA ARG A 178 3.80 7.42 22.64
C ARG A 178 3.64 8.57 21.65
N ARG A 179 3.32 9.74 22.22
CA ARG A 179 3.15 11.01 21.52
C ARG A 179 4.44 11.48 20.85
N ARG A 180 4.52 11.35 19.53
CA ARG A 180 5.49 12.06 18.70
C ARG A 180 4.75 12.67 17.52
N LYS A 181 4.62 14.00 17.53
CA LYS A 181 3.97 14.75 16.44
C LYS A 181 4.92 14.89 15.25
N GLY A 182 4.36 14.83 14.05
CA GLY A 182 5.09 15.00 12.79
C GLY A 182 5.91 13.77 12.37
N ILE A 183 6.61 13.92 11.24
CA ILE A 183 7.53 12.90 10.72
C ILE A 183 8.89 13.06 11.38
N ILE A 184 9.46 11.95 11.85
CA ILE A 184 10.83 11.92 12.37
C ILE A 184 11.75 11.28 11.34
N LYS A 185 12.94 11.85 11.18
CA LYS A 185 14.02 11.27 10.36
C LYS A 185 14.89 10.36 11.21
N VAL A 186 15.14 9.15 10.75
CA VAL A 186 16.03 8.18 11.42
C VAL A 186 16.98 7.59 10.38
N THR A 187 18.28 7.77 10.60
CA THR A 187 19.30 7.08 9.81
C THR A 187 19.44 5.64 10.30
N ILE A 188 19.57 4.71 9.37
CA ILE A 188 19.75 3.29 9.67
C ILE A 188 21.07 2.74 9.11
N ASP A 189 21.56 1.66 9.69
CA ASP A 189 22.75 0.93 9.26
C ASP A 189 22.43 -0.23 8.30
N SER A 190 23.48 -0.90 7.83
CA SER A 190 23.38 -2.04 6.91
C SER A 190 22.65 -3.24 7.51
N ASN A 191 22.79 -3.47 8.82
CA ASN A 191 22.09 -4.54 9.53
C ASN A 191 20.58 -4.34 9.46
N LYS A 192 20.12 -3.11 9.75
CA LYS A 192 18.70 -2.77 9.67
C LYS A 192 18.18 -2.77 8.22
N ALA A 193 19.00 -2.33 7.26
CA ALA A 193 18.65 -2.41 5.84
C ALA A 193 18.45 -3.88 5.40
N HIS A 194 19.30 -4.80 5.86
CA HIS A 194 19.11 -6.24 5.62
C HIS A 194 17.84 -6.79 6.27
N GLU A 195 17.52 -6.39 7.50
CA GLU A 195 16.29 -6.80 8.18
C GLU A 195 15.05 -6.41 7.37
N TYR A 196 14.97 -5.15 6.92
CA TYR A 196 13.86 -4.67 6.11
C TYR A 196 13.77 -5.35 4.74
N ASN A 197 14.90 -5.53 4.06
CA ASN A 197 14.93 -6.24 2.78
C ASN A 197 14.47 -7.69 2.92
N ASN A 198 14.79 -8.36 4.05
CA ASN A 198 14.29 -9.70 4.34
C ASN A 198 12.77 -9.72 4.57
N MET A 199 12.18 -8.66 5.17
CA MET A 199 10.73 -8.55 5.31
C MET A 199 10.04 -8.46 3.94
N ILE A 200 10.60 -7.68 3.01
CA ILE A 200 10.12 -7.59 1.62
C ILE A 200 10.27 -8.95 0.92
N LYS A 201 11.43 -9.60 1.04
CA LYS A 201 11.68 -10.94 0.49
C LYS A 201 10.62 -11.94 0.93
N ASN A 202 10.29 -11.95 2.21
CA ASN A 202 9.37 -12.95 2.79
C ASN A 202 7.89 -12.66 2.49
N SER A 203 7.57 -11.52 1.90
CA SER A 203 6.20 -11.07 1.65
C SER A 203 5.88 -10.85 0.17
N SER A 204 6.87 -10.95 -0.72
CA SER A 204 6.69 -10.73 -2.15
C SER A 204 7.34 -11.83 -2.99
N ASP A 205 6.60 -12.34 -3.96
CA ASP A 205 7.09 -13.35 -4.91
C ASP A 205 8.06 -12.77 -5.93
N ILE A 206 7.96 -11.47 -6.21
CA ILE A 206 8.78 -10.75 -7.19
C ILE A 206 9.45 -9.57 -6.50
N LEU A 207 10.78 -9.56 -6.55
CA LEU A 207 11.61 -8.53 -5.96
C LEU A 207 12.11 -7.54 -7.02
N ILE A 208 12.16 -6.27 -6.63
CA ILE A 208 12.60 -5.14 -7.45
C ILE A 208 13.70 -4.40 -6.67
N ALA A 209 14.78 -4.06 -7.36
CA ALA A 209 15.90 -3.32 -6.78
C ALA A 209 16.45 -2.30 -7.77
N SER A 210 17.23 -1.34 -7.27
CA SER A 210 17.91 -0.34 -8.10
C SER A 210 19.00 -0.92 -9.00
N ASP A 211 19.53 -2.10 -8.68
CA ASP A 211 20.50 -2.87 -9.45
C ASP A 211 20.18 -4.36 -9.30
N ALA A 212 20.15 -5.09 -10.42
CA ALA A 212 19.88 -6.53 -10.43
C ALA A 212 20.87 -7.34 -9.59
N LYS A 213 22.10 -6.87 -9.40
CA LYS A 213 23.12 -7.52 -8.55
C LYS A 213 22.70 -7.60 -7.08
N ILE A 214 21.89 -6.65 -6.61
CA ILE A 214 21.37 -6.65 -5.23
C ILE A 214 20.47 -7.87 -5.03
N LEU A 215 19.66 -8.21 -6.04
CA LEU A 215 18.68 -9.29 -5.96
C LEU A 215 19.34 -10.65 -5.74
N VAL A 216 20.55 -10.88 -6.26
CA VAL A 216 21.33 -12.12 -6.06
C VAL A 216 21.41 -12.53 -4.59
N LYS A 217 21.55 -11.55 -3.67
CA LYS A 217 21.63 -11.81 -2.23
C LYS A 217 20.30 -12.26 -1.63
N TYR A 218 19.18 -11.88 -2.23
CA TYR A 218 17.84 -12.11 -1.70
C TYR A 218 17.07 -13.22 -2.44
N THR A 219 17.43 -13.53 -3.68
CA THR A 219 16.80 -14.60 -4.48
C THR A 219 17.50 -15.95 -4.33
N ASN A 220 18.82 -15.99 -4.07
CA ASN A 220 19.61 -17.23 -4.09
C ASN A 220 19.74 -17.96 -2.75
N GLN A 221 18.91 -17.64 -1.76
CA GLN A 221 18.75 -18.50 -0.58
C GLN A 221 17.47 -19.30 -0.75
N GLY A 222 17.61 -20.38 -1.52
CA GLY A 222 16.57 -21.34 -1.82
C GLY A 222 16.07 -22.06 -0.57
N ASN A 223 14.79 -22.40 -0.65
CA ASN A 223 14.06 -23.28 0.25
C ASN A 223 14.87 -24.56 0.55
N TRP A 224 15.11 -24.82 1.83
CA TRP A 224 15.23 -26.16 2.40
C TRP A 224 13.87 -26.56 2.95
#